data_AF-A0A707BR95-F1
#
_entry.id   AF-A0A707BR95-F1
#
_cell.length_a   1.000
_cell.length_b   1.000
_cell.length_c   1.000
_cell.angle_alpha   90.00
_cell.angle_beta   90.00
_cell.angle_gamma   90.00
#
_symmetry.space_group_name_H-M   'P 1'
#
loop_
_entity.id
_entity.type
_entity.pdbx_description
1 polymer ?
#
loop_
_entity_poly.entity_id
_entity_poly.type
_entity_poly.pdbx_seq_one_letter_code
_entity_poly.pdbx_strand_id
1 'polypeptide(L)'
;DSQFLETRKFQLEEICRLFRVPLHMVQNTDRATFNNIEELGLGFINYSLVPYLTRIEQRINTGLVRKSKQGVYYAKFNAGALLRGDMKSRFEAYATGINWGIYSPNDCRDLEDMNPRPGGDVYLTPMNMTTKPSDGSKAGKQKDNANADETTS
;
A
#
# COMPACT_ATOMS: atom_id res chain seq x y z
N ASP A 1 -33.89 31.26 21.75
CA ASP A 1 -32.57 31.26 21.08
C ASP A 1 -31.86 29.91 20.97
N SER A 2 -31.93 28.99 21.95
CA SER A 2 -31.27 27.67 21.84
C SER A 2 -31.82 26.78 20.70
N GLN A 3 -33.15 26.77 20.50
CA GLN A 3 -33.83 25.95 19.49
C GLN A 3 -33.48 26.34 18.04
N PHE A 4 -33.17 27.62 17.81
CA PHE A 4 -32.75 28.13 16.49
C PHE A 4 -31.30 27.71 16.18
N LEU A 5 -30.47 27.63 17.21
CA LEU A 5 -29.07 27.21 17.12
C LEU A 5 -28.96 25.69 16.86
N GLU A 6 -29.80 24.88 17.52
CA GLU A 6 -29.93 23.45 17.23
C GLU A 6 -30.40 23.18 15.80
N THR A 7 -31.37 23.95 15.30
CA THR A 7 -31.86 23.81 13.92
C THR A 7 -30.74 24.07 12.90
N ARG A 8 -29.89 25.09 13.13
CA ARG A 8 -28.73 25.37 12.27
C ARG A 8 -27.65 24.29 12.34
N LYS A 9 -27.41 23.71 13.53
CA LYS A 9 -26.51 22.55 13.68
C LYS A 9 -27.03 21.35 12.90
N PHE A 10 -28.33 21.07 12.97
CA PHE A 10 -28.95 19.97 12.23
C PHE A 10 -28.83 20.16 10.71
N GLN A 11 -29.08 21.37 10.20
CA GLN A 11 -28.87 21.69 8.77
C GLN A 11 -27.43 21.44 8.32
N LEU A 12 -26.45 21.82 9.15
CA LEU A 12 -25.03 21.56 8.87
C LEU A 12 -24.75 20.05 8.78
N GLU A 13 -25.36 19.25 9.65
CA GLU A 13 -25.25 17.79 9.59
C GLU A 13 -25.86 17.19 8.32
N GLU A 14 -27.02 17.68 7.88
CA GLU A 14 -27.67 17.20 6.65
C GLU A 14 -26.80 17.47 5.41
N ILE A 15 -26.21 18.66 5.32
CA ILE A 15 -25.30 19.03 4.23
C ILE A 15 -24.06 18.11 4.25
N CYS A 16 -23.47 17.90 5.42
CA CYS A 16 -22.30 17.02 5.56
C CYS A 16 -22.61 15.57 5.13
N ARG A 17 -23.80 15.04 5.47
CA ARG A 17 -24.24 13.71 5.04
C ARG A 17 -24.39 13.61 3.53
N LEU A 18 -24.93 14.65 2.88
CA LEU A 18 -25.08 14.68 1.42
C LEU A 18 -23.73 14.57 0.70
N PHE A 19 -22.71 15.28 1.20
CA PHE A 19 -21.37 15.27 0.63
C PHE A 19 -20.45 14.16 1.18
N ARG A 20 -20.94 13.34 2.11
CA ARG A 20 -20.16 12.29 2.79
C ARG A 20 -18.91 12.85 3.47
N VAL A 21 -19.00 14.07 4.01
CA VAL A 21 -17.92 14.74 4.75
C VAL A 21 -18.15 14.52 6.24
N PRO A 22 -17.17 14.02 7.00
CA PRO A 22 -17.30 13.88 8.44
C PRO A 22 -17.46 15.22 9.16
N LEU A 23 -18.28 15.23 10.21
CA LEU A 23 -18.58 16.42 11.00
C LEU A 23 -17.36 17.05 11.69
N HIS A 24 -16.40 16.21 12.11
CA HIS A 24 -15.17 16.67 12.76
C HIS A 24 -14.30 17.53 11.81
N MET A 25 -14.41 17.37 10.49
CA MET A 25 -13.70 18.20 9.51
C MET A 25 -14.29 19.61 9.38
N VAL A 26 -15.55 19.80 9.78
CA VAL A 26 -16.25 21.09 9.77
C VAL A 26 -16.25 21.72 11.18
N GLN A 27 -15.32 21.27 12.04
CA GLN A 27 -15.19 21.71 13.43
C GLN A 27 -16.45 21.48 14.28
N ASN A 28 -17.36 20.60 13.83
CA ASN A 28 -18.48 20.14 14.63
C ASN A 28 -18.08 18.86 15.38
N THR A 29 -17.42 19.06 16.52
CA THR A 29 -16.79 18.00 17.33
C THR A 29 -17.70 17.55 18.48
N ASP A 30 -18.99 17.92 18.49
CA ASP A 30 -19.93 17.65 19.60
C ASP A 30 -20.03 16.16 19.98
N ARG A 31 -19.64 15.24 19.08
CA ARG A 31 -19.67 13.78 19.30
C ARG A 31 -18.36 13.05 18.97
N ALA A 32 -17.30 13.76 18.60
CA ALA A 32 -16.05 13.13 18.15
C ALA A 32 -14.97 13.19 19.23
N THR A 33 -14.55 12.03 19.75
CA THR A 33 -13.39 11.92 20.65
C THR A 33 -12.10 11.85 19.84
N PHE A 34 -11.01 12.45 20.32
CA PHE A 34 -9.71 12.55 19.61
C PHE A 34 -9.20 11.21 19.05
N ASN A 35 -9.37 10.10 19.78
CA ASN A 35 -8.94 8.77 19.33
C ASN A 35 -9.70 8.24 18.09
N ASN A 36 -10.90 8.73 17.82
CA ASN A 36 -11.69 8.31 16.66
C ASN A 36 -11.45 9.21 15.43
N ILE A 37 -10.77 10.36 15.61
CA ILE A 37 -10.60 11.34 14.52
C ILE A 37 -9.72 10.78 13.40
N GLU A 38 -8.66 10.04 13.74
CA GLU A 38 -7.77 9.43 12.74
C GLU A 38 -8.50 8.35 11.93
N GLU A 39 -9.27 7.49 12.61
CA GLU A 39 -10.06 6.43 11.96
C GLU A 39 -11.19 7.03 11.09
N LEU A 40 -11.87 8.07 11.58
CA LEU A 40 -12.85 8.84 10.81
C LEU A 40 -12.22 9.57 9.61
N GLY A 41 -10.97 10.03 9.73
CA GLY A 41 -10.19 10.61 8.64
C GLY A 41 -9.88 9.59 7.54
N LEU A 42 -9.48 8.37 7.93
CA LEU A 42 -9.26 7.27 7.00
C LEU A 42 -10.55 6.86 6.28
N GLY A 43 -11.66 6.79 7.02
CA GLY A 43 -13.00 6.53 6.47
C GLY A 43 -13.42 7.57 5.43
N PHE A 44 -13.13 8.85 5.65
CA PHE A 44 -13.42 9.91 4.66
C PHE A 44 -12.70 9.71 3.33
N ILE A 45 -11.42 9.36 3.39
CA ILE A 45 -10.62 9.11 2.19
C ILE A 45 -11.25 7.97 1.37
N ASN A 46 -11.54 6.85 2.04
CA ASN A 46 -12.06 5.65 1.37
C ASN A 46 -13.49 5.81 0.83
N TYR A 47 -14.40 6.41 1.62
CA TYR A 47 -15.83 6.43 1.27
C TYR A 47 -16.29 7.68 0.53
N SER A 48 -15.53 8.78 0.61
CA SER A 48 -15.86 10.04 -0.07
C SER A 48 -14.88 10.34 -1.19
N LEU A 49 -13.58 10.48 -0.90
CA LEU A 49 -12.61 10.97 -1.88
C LEU A 49 -12.30 9.96 -3.00
N VAL A 50 -12.06 8.68 -2.67
CA VAL A 50 -11.70 7.65 -3.67
C VAL A 50 -12.72 7.56 -4.81
N PRO A 51 -14.05 7.49 -4.58
CA PRO A 51 -15.03 7.51 -5.66
C PRO A 51 -14.92 8.71 -6.62
N TYR A 52 -14.62 9.91 -6.10
CA TYR A 52 -14.44 11.09 -6.95
C TYR A 52 -13.13 11.04 -7.73
N LEU A 53 -12.04 10.62 -7.09
CA LEU A 53 -10.74 10.47 -7.74
C LEU A 53 -10.80 9.46 -8.88
N THR A 54 -11.39 8.28 -8.65
CA THR A 54 -11.57 7.25 -9.68
C THR A 54 -12.41 7.76 -10.85
N ARG A 55 -13.46 8.54 -10.58
CA ARG A 55 -14.28 9.14 -11.66
C ARG A 55 -13.45 10.09 -12.54
N ILE A 56 -12.59 10.90 -11.92
CA ILE A 56 -11.71 11.83 -12.65
C ILE A 56 -10.66 11.04 -13.44
N GLU A 57 -10.04 10.01 -12.87
CA GLU A 57 -9.09 9.12 -13.55
C GLU A 57 -9.71 8.46 -14.78
N GLN A 58 -10.91 7.89 -14.64
CA GLN A 58 -11.63 7.29 -15.76
C GLN A 58 -11.89 8.30 -16.87
N ARG A 59 -12.24 9.54 -16.51
CA ARG A 59 -12.46 10.61 -17.50
C ARG A 59 -11.18 11.01 -18.22
N ILE A 60 -10.05 11.09 -17.50
CA ILE A 60 -8.72 11.35 -18.09
C ILE A 60 -8.32 10.20 -19.02
N ASN A 61 -8.48 8.96 -18.58
CA ASN A 61 -8.15 7.78 -19.38
C ASN A 61 -9.01 7.68 -20.65
N THR A 62 -10.26 8.13 -20.59
CA THR A 62 -11.15 8.13 -21.77
C THR A 62 -10.87 9.31 -22.70
N GLY A 63 -10.55 10.49 -22.15
CA GLY A 63 -10.48 11.74 -22.92
C GLY A 63 -9.08 12.14 -23.40
N LEU A 64 -8.05 11.85 -22.61
CA LEU A 64 -6.66 12.31 -22.87
C LEU A 64 -5.75 11.17 -23.34
N VAL A 65 -5.99 9.93 -22.91
CA VAL A 65 -5.19 8.78 -23.38
C VAL A 65 -5.69 8.36 -24.75
N ARG A 66 -4.80 8.42 -25.75
CA ARG A 66 -5.07 7.92 -27.10
C ARG A 66 -5.53 6.47 -27.05
N LYS A 67 -6.58 6.12 -27.80
CA LYS A 67 -7.13 4.76 -27.89
C LYS A 67 -6.08 3.68 -28.14
N SER A 68 -5.06 3.98 -28.95
CA SER A 68 -3.95 3.04 -29.26
C SER A 68 -3.00 2.76 -28.09
N LYS A 69 -3.09 3.55 -27.01
CA LYS A 69 -2.23 3.47 -25.81
C LYS A 69 -3.02 3.18 -24.54
N GLN A 70 -4.34 3.02 -24.64
CA GLN A 70 -5.20 2.58 -23.53
C GLN A 70 -4.79 1.15 -23.13
N GLY A 71 -4.56 0.93 -21.84
CA GLY A 71 -4.04 -0.34 -21.29
C GLY A 71 -2.52 -0.38 -21.10
N VAL A 72 -1.76 0.48 -21.80
CA VAL A 72 -0.31 0.65 -21.56
C VAL A 72 -0.05 1.87 -20.68
N TYR A 73 -0.80 2.94 -20.90
CA TYR A 73 -0.72 4.16 -20.10
C TYR A 73 -2.07 4.43 -19.45
N TYR A 74 -2.03 4.77 -18.17
CA TYR A 74 -3.20 5.17 -17.41
C TYR A 74 -2.82 6.31 -16.47
N ALA A 75 -3.75 7.22 -16.23
CA ALA A 75 -3.70 8.18 -15.16
C ALA A 75 -4.35 7.57 -13.92
N LYS A 76 -3.65 7.64 -12.79
CA LYS A 76 -4.10 7.23 -11.46
C LYS A 76 -3.64 8.28 -10.47
N PHE A 77 -4.54 8.73 -9.59
CA PHE A 77 -4.18 9.50 -8.42
C PHE A 77 -3.53 8.57 -7.40
N ASN A 78 -2.42 9.01 -6.83
CA ASN A 78 -1.80 8.29 -5.73
C ASN A 78 -2.60 8.54 -4.44
N ALA A 79 -3.74 7.86 -4.30
CA ALA A 79 -4.53 7.88 -3.06
C ALA A 79 -3.76 7.27 -1.87
N GLY A 80 -2.76 6.42 -2.15
CA GLY A 80 -1.79 5.94 -1.16
C GLY A 80 -0.98 7.07 -0.50
N ALA A 81 -0.85 8.24 -1.15
CA ALA A 81 -0.25 9.43 -0.56
C ALA A 81 -1.10 10.04 0.57
N LEU A 82 -2.43 9.88 0.52
CA LEU A 82 -3.33 10.31 1.59
C LEU A 82 -3.30 9.33 2.78
N LEU A 83 -3.20 8.01 2.52
CA LEU A 83 -2.91 7.01 3.55
C LEU A 83 -1.45 7.04 4.05
N ARG A 84 -0.57 7.83 3.41
CA ARG A 84 0.83 8.00 3.83
C ARG A 84 0.96 8.65 5.21
N GLY A 85 -0.12 9.22 5.76
CA GLY A 85 -0.18 9.68 7.15
C GLY A 85 0.20 8.59 8.16
N ASP A 86 -0.07 7.32 7.86
CA ASP A 86 0.36 6.16 8.66
C ASP A 86 1.34 5.27 7.88
N MET A 87 2.48 5.85 7.49
CA MET A 87 3.59 5.08 6.90
C MET A 87 4.03 3.92 7.80
N LYS A 88 3.96 4.08 9.12
CA LYS A 88 4.42 3.09 10.08
C LYS A 88 3.62 1.79 9.96
N SER A 89 2.30 1.83 10.11
CA SER A 89 1.48 0.61 10.02
C SER A 89 1.56 -0.01 8.63
N ARG A 90 1.72 0.80 7.57
CA ARG A 90 1.84 0.27 6.20
C ARG A 90 3.16 -0.48 5.97
N PHE A 91 4.28 0.08 6.42
CA PHE A 91 5.57 -0.62 6.35
C PHE A 91 5.64 -1.82 7.30
N GLU A 92 4.98 -1.77 8.45
CA GLU A 92 4.83 -2.92 9.35
C GLU A 92 4.00 -4.05 8.71
N ALA A 93 2.93 -3.71 7.99
CA ALA A 93 2.14 -4.68 7.24
C ALA A 93 2.95 -5.32 6.10
N TYR A 94 3.74 -4.54 5.36
CA TYR A 94 4.64 -5.08 4.33
C TYR A 94 5.74 -5.96 4.91
N ALA A 95 6.37 -5.53 6.01
CA ALA A 95 7.39 -6.33 6.70
C ALA A 95 6.80 -7.67 7.18
N THR A 96 5.57 -7.65 7.70
CA THR A 96 4.85 -8.85 8.11
C THR A 96 4.55 -9.74 6.91
N GLY A 97 4.00 -9.19 5.82
CA GLY A 97 3.69 -9.96 4.61
C GLY A 97 4.92 -10.56 3.92
N ILE A 98 6.04 -9.82 3.88
CA ILE A 98 7.32 -10.30 3.38
C ILE A 98 7.86 -11.44 4.27
N ASN A 99 7.81 -11.29 5.59
CA ASN A 99 8.26 -12.32 6.52
C ASN A 99 7.47 -13.63 6.41
N TRP A 100 6.17 -13.55 6.13
CA TRP A 100 5.31 -14.72 5.93
C TRP A 100 5.31 -15.26 4.49
N GLY A 101 6.06 -14.64 3.58
CA GLY A 101 6.12 -15.06 2.18
C GLY A 101 4.85 -14.76 1.37
N ILE A 102 4.01 -13.83 1.85
CA ILE A 102 2.79 -13.38 1.15
C ILE A 102 3.15 -12.39 0.03
N TYR A 103 4.15 -11.55 0.26
CA TYR A 103 4.61 -10.55 -0.70
C TYR A 103 6.10 -10.68 -0.96
N SER A 104 6.51 -10.46 -2.20
CA SER A 104 7.88 -10.19 -2.56
C SER A 104 8.19 -8.68 -2.40
N PRO A 105 9.47 -8.30 -2.23
CA PRO A 105 9.86 -6.89 -2.25
C PRO A 105 9.38 -6.13 -3.50
N ASN A 106 9.26 -6.77 -4.66
CA ASN A 106 8.71 -6.14 -5.87
C ASN A 106 7.19 -5.99 -5.83
N ASP A 107 6.45 -6.92 -5.22
CA ASP A 107 5.00 -6.77 -5.01
C ASP A 107 4.70 -5.54 -4.15
N CYS A 108 5.47 -5.35 -3.07
CA CYS A 108 5.36 -4.15 -2.25
C CYS A 108 5.74 -2.88 -3.03
N ARG A 109 6.69 -2.94 -3.96
CA ARG A 109 7.04 -1.77 -4.80
C ARG A 109 5.96 -1.44 -5.82
N ASP A 110 5.32 -2.45 -6.40
CA ASP A 110 4.19 -2.26 -7.31
C ASP A 110 2.99 -1.62 -6.58
N LEU A 111 2.69 -2.06 -5.35
CA LEU A 111 1.69 -1.41 -4.48
C LEU A 111 2.02 0.05 -4.16
N GLU A 112 3.30 0.40 -4.17
CA GLU A 112 3.81 1.76 -3.96
C GLU A 112 3.95 2.58 -5.24
N ASP A 113 3.49 2.06 -6.38
CA ASP A 113 3.68 2.63 -7.71
C ASP A 113 5.17 2.93 -8.01
N MET A 114 6.09 2.09 -7.49
CA MET A 114 7.54 2.20 -7.67
C MET A 114 8.06 1.15 -8.67
N ASN A 115 9.07 1.51 -9.45
CA ASN A 115 9.70 0.56 -10.37
C ASN A 115 10.31 -0.65 -9.64
N PRO A 116 10.18 -1.86 -10.21
CA PRO A 116 10.76 -3.08 -9.64
C PRO A 116 12.28 -2.98 -9.59
N ARG A 117 12.89 -3.71 -8.65
CA ARG A 117 14.34 -3.80 -8.49
C ARG A 117 14.84 -5.22 -8.83
N PRO A 118 16.08 -5.35 -9.33
CA PRO A 118 16.71 -6.66 -9.50
C PRO A 118 16.77 -7.42 -8.16
N GLY A 119 16.41 -8.70 -8.17
CA GLY A 119 16.39 -9.56 -6.98
C GLY A 119 15.20 -9.32 -6.04
N GLY A 120 14.18 -8.57 -6.47
CA GLY A 120 12.99 -8.26 -5.68
C GLY A 120 11.84 -9.27 -5.78
N ASP A 121 11.91 -10.26 -6.68
CA ASP A 121 10.88 -11.29 -6.88
C ASP A 121 11.13 -12.56 -6.04
N VAL A 122 11.79 -12.40 -4.89
CA VAL A 122 12.12 -13.51 -3.98
C VAL A 122 11.15 -13.51 -2.81
N TYR A 123 10.39 -14.59 -2.68
CA TYR A 123 9.51 -14.81 -1.53
C TYR A 123 10.32 -15.45 -0.40
N LEU A 124 10.27 -14.85 0.79
CA LEU A 124 10.86 -15.45 1.98
C LEU A 124 9.93 -16.55 2.48
N THR A 125 10.49 -17.72 2.77
CA THR A 125 9.79 -18.79 3.48
C THR A 125 10.25 -18.78 4.93
N PRO A 126 9.35 -18.61 5.92
CA PRO A 126 9.73 -18.67 7.33
C PRO A 126 10.39 -20.02 7.64
N MET A 127 11.63 -20.01 8.17
CA MET A 127 12.37 -21.24 8.52
C MET A 127 11.60 -22.18 9.45
N ASN A 128 10.64 -21.66 10.22
CA ASN A 128 9.86 -22.43 11.19
C ASN A 128 8.56 -23.03 10.61
N MET A 129 8.21 -22.77 9.35
CA MET A 129 7.08 -23.40 8.64
C MET A 129 7.61 -24.37 7.58
N THR A 130 7.73 -25.64 7.95
CA THR A 130 8.10 -26.72 7.01
C THR A 130 6.87 -27.36 6.38
N THR A 131 6.92 -27.62 5.07
CA THR A 131 6.22 -28.79 4.48
C THR A 131 7.18 -29.72 3.70
N LYS A 132 8.38 -29.27 3.32
CA LYS A 132 9.65 -30.00 3.16
C LYS A 132 10.66 -29.11 2.41
N PRO A 133 11.84 -28.77 2.97
CA PRO A 133 12.89 -28.10 2.23
C PRO A 133 13.85 -29.15 1.65
N SER A 134 13.75 -29.44 0.37
CA SER A 134 14.84 -30.07 -0.37
C SER A 134 14.98 -29.41 -1.73
N ASP A 135 15.85 -28.41 -1.79
CA ASP A 135 16.72 -28.18 -2.95
C ASP A 135 17.99 -27.52 -2.45
N GLY A 136 18.88 -28.38 -1.95
CA GLY A 136 20.20 -28.05 -1.45
C GLY A 136 21.10 -29.27 -1.41
N SER A 137 20.95 -30.19 -2.36
CA SER A 137 21.80 -31.37 -2.49
C SER A 137 22.75 -31.29 -3.69
N LYS A 138 23.98 -30.90 -3.36
CA LYS A 138 25.28 -31.42 -3.85
C LYS A 138 25.74 -31.11 -5.29
N ALA A 139 26.73 -30.22 -5.38
CA ALA A 139 27.95 -30.35 -6.21
C ALA A 139 28.98 -29.30 -5.72
N GLY A 140 30.25 -29.55 -5.42
CA GLY A 140 31.03 -30.78 -5.43
C GLY A 140 32.16 -30.69 -4.40
N LYS A 141 32.53 -31.83 -3.83
CA LYS A 141 33.86 -32.08 -3.29
C LYS A 141 34.35 -33.37 -3.94
N GLN A 142 35.04 -33.23 -5.07
CA GLN A 142 35.93 -34.26 -5.58
C GLN A 142 37.32 -33.64 -5.66
N LYS A 143 38.25 -34.36 -5.04
CA LYS A 143 39.68 -34.07 -4.91
C LYS A 143 40.33 -33.98 -6.29
N ASP A 144 41.38 -33.15 -6.42
CA ASP A 144 42.62 -33.51 -7.10
C ASP A 144 43.66 -32.40 -6.84
N ASN A 145 44.84 -32.79 -6.35
CA ASN A 145 46.13 -32.18 -6.63
C ASN A 145 47.21 -33.02 -5.93
N ALA A 146 47.69 -34.03 -6.65
CA ALA A 146 48.97 -34.68 -6.39
C ALA A 146 49.94 -34.28 -7.52
N ASN A 147 51.09 -33.76 -7.08
CA ASN A 147 52.41 -33.69 -7.74
C ASN A 147 52.61 -32.75 -8.94
N ALA A 148 53.40 -31.69 -8.71
CA ALA A 148 54.75 -31.58 -9.27
C ALA A 148 55.46 -30.34 -8.69
N ASP A 149 56.51 -30.53 -7.87
CA ASP A 149 57.77 -29.81 -8.06
C ASP A 149 58.87 -30.50 -7.25
N GLU A 150 59.59 -31.42 -7.90
CA GLU A 150 61.00 -31.64 -7.61
C GLU A 150 61.74 -30.39 -8.10
N THR A 151 62.62 -29.80 -7.28
CA THR A 151 64.06 -29.57 -7.56
C THR A 151 64.60 -28.49 -6.60
N THR A 152 65.78 -28.75 -6.04
CA THR A 152 66.76 -27.77 -5.49
C THR A 152 66.77 -27.58 -3.96
N SER A 153 67.37 -28.54 -3.24
CA SER A 153 68.72 -28.44 -2.64
C SER A 153 68.87 -29.31 -1.39
#